data_AF-A0A3E0IP07-F1
#
_entry.id   AF-A0A3E0IP07-F1
#
_cell.length_a   1.000
_cell.length_b   1.000
_cell.length_c   1.000
_cell.angle_alpha   90.00
_cell.angle_beta   90.00
_cell.angle_gamma   90.00
#
_symmetry.space_group_name_H-M   'P 1'
#
loop_
_entity.id
_entity.type
_entity.pdbx_description
1 polymer ?
#
loop_
_entity_poly.entity_id
_entity_poly.type
_entity_poly.pdbx_seq_one_letter_code
_entity_poly.pdbx_strand_id
1 'polypeptide(L)' 'DIHSPRIPTEDEITTAIERALQQIDRSLFWVNPDCGLKTRKEDEVKAALKVLVDSAQKLRQNEPTQPTA' A
#
# COMPACT_ATOMS: atom_id res chain seq x y z
N ASP A 1 5.55 6.07 -5.45
CA ASP A 1 6.14 6.81 -6.58
C ASP A 1 5.88 6.15 -7.92
N ILE A 2 4.95 6.72 -8.69
CA ILE A 2 4.62 6.26 -10.04
C ILE A 2 5.50 6.93 -11.12
N HIS A 3 6.38 7.85 -10.76
CA HIS A 3 7.29 8.50 -11.70
C HIS A 3 8.60 7.72 -11.87
N SER A 4 8.78 6.65 -11.09
CA SER A 4 9.90 5.72 -11.17
C SER A 4 9.50 4.40 -11.84
N PRO A 5 10.38 3.79 -12.67
CA PRO A 5 10.15 2.46 -13.21
C PRO A 5 10.30 1.33 -12.19
N ARG A 6 10.84 1.63 -11.00
CA ARG A 6 11.17 0.66 -9.96
C ARG A 6 9.91 0.03 -9.35
N ILE A 7 9.96 -1.28 -9.13
CA ILE A 7 8.97 -2.00 -8.31
C ILE A 7 9.36 -1.84 -6.84
N PRO A 8 8.49 -1.31 -5.97
CA PRO A 8 8.76 -1.26 -4.54
C PRO A 8 8.73 -2.67 -3.95
N THR A 9 9.48 -2.86 -2.87
CA THR A 9 9.44 -4.10 -2.07
C THR A 9 8.25 -4.10 -1.11
N GLU A 10 7.85 -5.28 -0.63
CA GLU A 10 6.77 -5.41 0.36
C GLU A 10 7.11 -4.62 1.64
N ASP A 11 8.33 -4.74 2.15
CA ASP A 11 8.78 -4.07 3.36
C ASP A 11 8.73 -2.54 3.24
N GLU A 12 9.07 -1.98 2.08
CA GLU A 12 8.95 -0.54 1.81
C GLU A 12 7.50 -0.07 1.90
N ILE A 13 6.57 -0.81 1.31
CA ILE A 13 5.14 -0.47 1.32
C ILE A 13 4.56 -0.64 2.73
N THR A 14 4.85 -1.76 3.41
CA THR A 14 4.41 -2.01 4.78
C THR A 14 4.89 -0.90 5.72
N THR A 15 6.19 -0.54 5.65
CA THR A 15 6.75 0.54 6.46
C THR A 15 6.07 1.88 6.19
N ALA A 16 5.75 2.19 4.92
CA ALA A 16 5.06 3.41 4.55
C ALA A 16 3.63 3.47 5.12
N ILE A 17 2.90 2.35 5.05
CA ILE A 17 1.54 2.24 5.61
C ILE A 17 1.57 2.41 7.14
N GLU A 18 2.47 1.70 7.83
CA GLU A 18 2.60 1.78 9.29
C GLU A 18 2.92 3.20 9.76
N ARG A 19 3.81 3.92 9.05
CA ARG A 19 4.10 5.34 9.32
C ARG A 19 2.87 6.23 9.14
N ALA A 20 2.06 5.98 8.12
CA ALA A 20 0.84 6.76 7.89
C ALA A 20 -0.22 6.50 8.98
N LEU A 21 -0.36 5.25 9.43
CA LEU A 21 -1.29 4.86 10.49
C LEU A 21 -0.92 5.43 11.88
N GLN A 22 0.31 5.90 12.07
CA GLN A 22 0.70 6.67 13.26
C GLN A 22 0.07 8.08 13.30
N GLN A 23 -0.45 8.57 12.17
CA GLN A 23 -0.96 9.93 12.01
C GLN A 23 -2.45 9.99 11.61
N ILE A 24 -2.93 8.97 10.90
CA ILE A 24 -4.30 8.90 10.36
C ILE A 24 -5.02 7.71 10.97
N ASP A 25 -6.24 7.93 11.45
CA ASP A 25 -7.09 6.84 11.92
C ASP A 25 -7.29 5.79 10.82
N ARG A 26 -7.14 4.52 11.19
CA ARG A 26 -7.20 3.40 10.25
C ARG A 26 -8.51 3.34 9.46
N SER A 27 -9.64 3.70 10.08
CA SER A 27 -10.96 3.71 9.44
C SER A 27 -11.07 4.74 8.32
N LEU A 28 -10.22 5.76 8.32
CA LEU A 28 -10.16 6.82 7.31
C LEU A 28 -9.03 6.61 6.29
N PHE A 29 -8.14 5.64 6.50
CA PHE A 29 -6.94 5.44 5.70
C PHE A 29 -7.17 4.50 4.51
N TRP A 30 -6.73 4.93 3.32
CA TRP A 30 -6.78 4.15 2.08
C TRP A 30 -5.37 3.93 1.52
N VAL A 31 -5.17 2.78 0.88
CA VAL A 31 -3.92 2.45 0.19
C VAL A 31 -4.14 2.52 -1.32
N ASN A 32 -3.45 3.45 -1.98
CA ASN A 32 -3.50 3.66 -3.43
C ASN A 32 -2.15 4.18 -3.95
N PRO A 33 -1.87 4.10 -5.27
CA PRO A 33 -0.70 4.73 -5.87
C PRO A 33 -0.75 6.27 -5.79
N ASP A 34 0.42 6.93 -5.88
CA ASP A 34 0.57 8.38 -5.79
C ASP A 34 -0.26 9.15 -6.83
N CYS A 35 -0.40 8.61 -8.05
CA CYS A 35 -1.14 9.22 -9.15
C CYS A 35 -1.55 8.14 -10.18
N GLY A 36 -2.14 8.56 -11.31
CA GLY A 36 -2.53 7.68 -12.40
C GLY A 36 -1.35 6.95 -13.04
N LEU A 37 -1.63 5.77 -13.60
CA LEU A 37 -0.62 4.83 -14.11
C LEU A 37 -0.35 4.96 -15.62
N LYS A 38 -0.86 6.01 -16.27
CA LYS A 38 -0.83 6.19 -17.74
C LYS A 38 0.58 6.12 -18.35
N THR A 39 1.60 6.52 -17.59
CA THR A 39 3.00 6.59 -18.04
C THR A 39 3.83 5.34 -17.69
N ARG A 40 3.24 4.34 -17.01
CA ARG A 40 3.91 3.09 -16.62
C ARG A 40 3.64 1.99 -17.66
N LYS A 41 4.52 0.99 -17.75
CA LYS A 41 4.25 -0.22 -18.54
C LYS A 41 3.41 -1.20 -17.72
N GLU A 42 2.64 -2.02 -18.42
CA GLU A 42 1.65 -2.92 -17.81
C GLU A 42 2.28 -3.99 -16.90
N ASP A 43 3.41 -4.57 -17.30
CA ASP A 43 4.17 -5.55 -16.52
C ASP A 43 4.65 -4.94 -15.20
N GLU A 44 5.15 -3.71 -15.26
CA GLU A 44 5.62 -3.00 -14.08
C GLU A 44 4.47 -2.61 -13.15
N VAL A 45 3.33 -2.18 -13.72
CA VAL A 45 2.12 -1.86 -12.96
C VAL A 45 1.59 -3.09 -12.22
N LYS A 46 1.48 -4.23 -12.91
CA LYS A 46 0.98 -5.47 -12.30
C LYS A 46 1.86 -5.92 -11.15
N ALA A 47 3.19 -5.86 -11.32
CA ALA A 47 4.14 -6.20 -10.27
C ALA A 47 4.02 -5.27 -9.06
N ALA A 48 4.00 -3.94 -9.28
CA ALA A 48 3.89 -2.97 -8.19
C ALA A 48 2.55 -3.04 -7.46
N LEU A 49 1.43 -3.17 -8.19
CA LEU A 49 0.10 -3.29 -7.58
C LEU A 49 -0.06 -4.58 -6.78
N LYS A 50 0.55 -5.68 -7.24
CA LYS A 50 0.59 -6.93 -6.48
C LYS A 50 1.25 -6.72 -5.12
N VAL A 51 2.44 -6.12 -5.10
CA VAL A 51 3.14 -5.80 -3.84
C VAL A 51 2.30 -4.88 -2.95
N LEU A 52 1.66 -3.86 -3.52
CA LEU A 52 0.81 -2.92 -2.79
C LEU A 52 -0.36 -3.63 -2.09
N VAL A 53 -1.07 -4.52 -2.80
CA VAL A 53 -2.21 -5.26 -2.28
C VAL A 53 -1.78 -6.30 -1.25
N ASP A 54 -0.71 -7.06 -1.52
CA ASP A 54 -0.20 -8.09 -0.61
C ASP A 54 0.22 -7.45 0.74
N SER A 55 0.94 -6.31 0.69
CA SER A 55 1.33 -5.55 1.88
C SER A 55 0.12 -5.10 2.72
N ALA A 56 -0.93 -4.60 2.05
CA ALA A 56 -2.16 -4.18 2.72
C ALA A 56 -2.97 -5.36 3.28
N GLN A 57 -2.92 -6.53 2.65
CA GLN A 57 -3.55 -7.75 3.18
C GLN A 57 -2.82 -8.25 4.44
N LYS A 58 -1.48 -8.30 4.39
CA LYS A 58 -0.63 -8.67 5.54
C LYS A 58 -0.96 -7.83 6.78
N LEU A 59 -1.05 -6.51 6.63
CA LEU A 59 -1.40 -5.60 7.73
C LEU A 59 -2.86 -5.70 8.20
N ARG A 60 -3.77 -6.23 7.38
CA ARG A 60 -5.16 -6.51 7.78
C ARG A 60 -5.30 -7.80 8.58
N GLN A 61 -4.47 -8.79 8.28
CA GLN A 61 -4.46 -10.07 9.00
C GLN A 61 -3.79 -9.96 10.38
N ASN A 62 -2.80 -9.07 10.52
CA ASN A 62 -2.02 -8.92 11.74
C ASN A 62 -2.70 -8.07 12.84
N GLU A 63 -3.89 -7.52 12.60
CA GLU A 63 -4.57 -6.72 13.62
C GLU A 63 -5.50 -7.57 14.51
N PRO A 64 -5.40 -7.43 15.84
CA PRO A 64 -6.45 -7.90 16.72
C PRO A 64 -7.72 -7.09 16.43
N THR A 65 -8.84 -7.78 16.20
CA THR A 65 -10.15 -7.20 15.92
C THR A 65 -10.49 -6.13 16.97
N GLN A 66 -10.36 -4.85 16.61
CA GLN A 66 -10.88 -3.76 17.44
C GLN A 66 -12.41 -3.87 17.38
N PRO A 67 -13.12 -3.96 18.53
CA PRO A 67 -14.57 -4.00 18.53
C PRO A 67 -15.09 -2.67 17.97
N THR A 68 -15.91 -2.76 16.92
CA THR A 68 -16.70 -1.63 16.44
C THR A 68 -17.62 -1.17 17.58
N ALA A 69 -17.43 0.07 18.02
CA ALA A 69 -18.34 0.76 18.94
C ALA A 69 -19.72 1.00 18.30
#